data_AF-A0A922EAV4-F1
#
_entry.id   AF-A0A922EAV4-F1
#
_cell.length_a   1.000
_cell.length_b   1.000
_cell.length_c   1.000
_cell.angle_alpha   90.00
_cell.angle_beta   90.00
_cell.angle_gamma   90.00
#
_symmetry.space_group_name_H-M   'P 1'
#
loop_
_entity.id
_entity.type
_entity.pdbx_description
1 polymer ?
#
loop_
_entity_poly.entity_id
_entity_poly.type
_entity_poly.pdbx_seq_one_letter_code
_entity_poly.pdbx_strand_id
1 'polypeptide(L)'
;MTNRVSTMLLCSLVAIIPLLYSVDAEQSLSANGKVLELDESNFDLAISAFDFILVDFYAPWCGHCKRLSPQLDEAAPHFPA
;
A
#
# COMPACT_ATOMS: atom_id res chain seq x y z
N MET A 1 23.21 36.24 16.59
CA MET A 1 23.01 36.34 15.13
C MET A 1 23.19 34.97 14.43
N THR A 2 22.74 33.87 15.05
CA THR A 2 22.98 32.48 14.58
C THR A 2 21.72 31.77 14.05
N ASN A 3 20.55 32.44 14.04
CA ASN A 3 19.24 31.79 13.83
C ASN A 3 18.57 32.04 12.48
N ARG A 4 19.28 32.54 11.46
CA ARG A 4 18.70 32.73 10.11
C ARG A 4 19.40 31.88 9.05
N VAL A 5 20.71 31.67 9.18
CA VAL A 5 21.51 30.84 8.26
C VAL A 5 21.28 29.34 8.51
N SER A 6 21.14 28.92 9.78
CA SER A 6 20.86 27.53 10.15
C SER A 6 19.47 27.08 9.68
N THR A 7 18.48 27.97 9.73
CA THR A 7 17.12 27.70 9.24
C THR A 7 17.08 27.57 7.72
N MET A 8 17.88 28.36 6.98
CA MET A 8 17.97 28.26 5.52
C MET A 8 18.65 26.95 5.06
N LEU A 9 19.66 26.46 5.77
CA LEU A 9 20.32 25.18 5.49
C LEU A 9 19.40 23.96 5.71
N LEU A 10 18.52 24.02 6.71
CA LEU A 10 17.55 22.95 6.99
C LEU A 10 16.44 22.87 5.93
N CYS A 11 15.97 24.00 5.40
CA CYS A 11 14.91 24.01 4.38
C CYS A 11 15.35 23.44 3.03
N SER A 12 16.61 23.64 2.61
CA SER A 12 17.11 23.09 1.35
C SER A 12 17.24 21.56 1.36
N LEU A 13 17.49 20.94 2.52
CA LEU A 13 17.57 19.48 2.63
C LEU A 13 16.20 18.82 2.52
N VAL A 14 15.14 19.45 3.07
CA VAL A 14 13.78 18.91 3.05
C VAL A 14 13.16 18.91 1.64
N ALA A 15 13.57 19.83 0.77
CA ALA A 15 13.09 19.89 -0.62
C ALA A 15 13.74 18.85 -1.55
N ILE A 16 14.86 18.23 -1.14
CA ILE A 16 15.60 17.23 -1.94
C ILE A 16 15.20 15.80 -1.57
N ILE A 17 14.68 15.59 -0.34
CA ILE A 17 14.15 14.28 0.11
C ILE A 17 13.08 13.73 -0.85
N PRO A 18 12.13 14.51 -1.39
CA PRO A 18 11.14 14.00 -2.34
C PRO A 18 11.71 13.54 -3.68
N LEU A 19 12.90 14.00 -4.09
CA LEU A 19 13.56 13.61 -5.35
C LEU A 19 14.40 12.34 -5.22
N LEU A 20 14.65 11.86 -4.00
CA LEU A 20 15.37 10.61 -3.72
C LEU A 20 14.42 9.45 -3.43
N TYR A 21 13.17 9.76 -3.09
CA TYR A 21 12.10 8.76 -2.99
C TYR A 21 11.41 8.68 -4.34
N SER A 22 12.05 8.00 -5.30
CA SER A 22 11.33 7.42 -6.43
C SER A 22 10.25 6.50 -5.84
N VAL A 23 9.03 7.02 -5.70
CA VAL A 23 7.84 6.18 -5.52
C VAL A 23 7.64 5.50 -6.86
N ASP A 24 8.05 4.24 -6.95
CA ASP A 24 7.67 3.34 -8.04
C ASP A 24 6.15 3.14 -8.00
N ALA A 25 5.43 4.10 -8.60
CA ALA A 25 4.01 3.98 -8.88
C ALA A 25 3.82 3.23 -10.21
N GLU A 26 4.18 1.95 -10.22
CA GLU A 26 3.77 1.00 -11.28
C GLU A 26 3.05 -0.19 -10.61
N GLN A 27 1.90 0.07 -10.00
CA GLN A 27 1.08 -0.96 -9.38
C GLN A 27 0.24 -1.68 -10.45
N SER A 28 0.89 -2.59 -11.18
CA SER A 28 0.17 -3.60 -11.95
C SER A 28 -0.59 -4.52 -10.97
N LEU A 29 -1.92 -4.63 -11.11
CA LEU A 29 -2.73 -5.58 -10.34
C LEU A 29 -2.44 -7.01 -10.82
N SER A 30 -1.27 -7.52 -10.48
CA SER A 30 -0.89 -8.89 -10.80
C SER A 30 -1.30 -9.80 -9.64
N ALA A 31 -2.52 -10.34 -9.72
CA ALA A 31 -3.03 -11.36 -8.81
C ALA A 31 -2.35 -12.73 -9.07
N ASN A 32 -1.04 -12.82 -8.85
CA ASN A 32 -0.27 -14.07 -8.93
C ASN A 32 -0.57 -14.98 -7.71
N GLY A 33 -1.85 -15.27 -7.46
CA GLY A 33 -2.28 -16.10 -6.33
C GLY A 33 -1.94 -15.52 -4.95
N LYS A 34 -1.80 -14.20 -4.84
CA LYS A 34 -1.49 -13.50 -3.58
C LYS A 34 -2.59 -12.49 -3.27
N VAL A 35 -2.88 -12.30 -1.98
CA VAL A 35 -3.73 -11.22 -1.49
C VAL A 35 -3.21 -9.86 -1.95
N LEU A 36 -4.12 -9.05 -2.49
CA LEU A 36 -3.86 -7.67 -2.89
C LEU A 36 -4.19 -6.74 -1.73
N GLU A 37 -3.28 -5.83 -1.40
CA GLU A 37 -3.56 -4.74 -0.45
C GLU A 37 -4.30 -3.63 -1.19
N LEU A 38 -5.49 -3.29 -0.68
CA LEU A 38 -6.35 -2.29 -1.30
C LEU A 38 -6.49 -1.05 -0.41
N ASP A 39 -6.50 0.10 -1.06
CA ASP A 39 -6.78 1.40 -0.44
C ASP A 39 -7.60 2.28 -1.40
N GLU A 40 -7.92 3.50 -0.96
CA GLU A 40 -8.76 4.44 -1.72
C GLU A 40 -8.24 4.72 -3.13
N SER A 41 -6.93 4.60 -3.38
CA SER A 41 -6.33 4.89 -4.68
C SER A 41 -6.50 3.77 -5.72
N ASN A 42 -6.78 2.54 -5.28
CA ASN A 42 -6.77 1.35 -6.16
C ASN A 42 -8.02 0.47 -6.01
N PHE A 43 -8.92 0.77 -5.08
CA PHE A 43 -10.11 -0.02 -4.80
C PHE A 43 -11.05 -0.13 -6.01
N ASP A 44 -11.41 1.00 -6.63
CA ASP A 44 -12.32 1.03 -7.78
C ASP A 44 -11.77 0.24 -8.97
N LEU A 45 -10.45 0.31 -9.17
CA LEU A 45 -9.76 -0.45 -10.20
C LEU A 45 -9.84 -1.95 -9.89
N ALA A 46 -9.55 -2.36 -8.66
CA ALA A 46 -9.59 -3.76 -8.24
C ALA A 46 -10.98 -4.38 -8.42
N ILE A 47 -12.05 -3.73 -7.94
CA ILE A 47 -13.41 -4.29 -8.05
C ILE A 47 -13.93 -4.39 -9.49
N SER A 48 -13.37 -3.60 -10.41
CA SER A 48 -13.72 -3.64 -11.83
C SER A 48 -12.92 -4.67 -12.64
N ALA A 49 -11.76 -5.11 -12.11
CA ALA A 49 -10.81 -5.97 -12.82
C ALA A 49 -11.12 -7.46 -12.68
N PHE A 50 -11.85 -7.86 -11.63
CA PHE A 50 -12.15 -9.25 -11.32
C PHE A 50 -13.66 -9.51 -11.33
N ASP A 51 -14.10 -10.60 -11.95
CA ASP A 51 -15.51 -11.02 -11.95
C ASP A 51 -16.00 -11.38 -10.53
N PHE A 52 -15.10 -11.95 -9.72
CA PHE A 52 -15.34 -12.29 -8.32
C PHE A 52 -14.17 -11.84 -7.46
N ILE A 53 -14.44 -11.01 -6.45
CA ILE A 53 -13.44 -10.54 -5.50
C ILE A 53 -13.94 -10.67 -4.06
N LEU A 54 -13.09 -11.21 -3.20
CA LEU A 54 -13.29 -11.19 -1.75
C LEU A 54 -12.44 -10.06 -1.15
N VAL A 55 -13.07 -9.16 -0.41
CA VAL A 55 -12.38 -8.05 0.26
C VAL A 55 -12.48 -8.21 1.77
N ASP A 56 -11.34 -8.24 2.45
CA ASP A 56 -11.25 -8.23 3.92
C ASP A 56 -11.00 -6.79 4.43
N PHE A 57 -12.06 -6.14 4.91
CA PHE A 57 -11.93 -4.84 5.58
C PHE A 57 -11.47 -5.06 7.02
N TYR A 58 -10.19 -4.81 7.27
CA TYR A 58 -9.56 -5.11 8.56
C TYR A 58 -9.00 -3.86 9.26
N ALA A 59 -8.65 -4.02 10.53
CA ALA A 59 -7.86 -3.04 11.27
C ALA A 59 -6.53 -3.65 11.74
N PRO A 60 -5.41 -2.92 11.68
CA PRO A 60 -4.07 -3.46 12.00
C PRO A 60 -3.88 -3.83 13.48
N TRP A 61 -4.80 -3.41 14.34
CA TRP A 61 -4.82 -3.74 15.76
C TRP A 61 -5.85 -4.83 16.11
N CYS A 62 -6.65 -5.29 15.16
CA CYS A 62 -7.64 -6.32 15.41
C CYS A 62 -6.99 -7.71 15.49
N GLY A 63 -7.02 -8.31 16.68
CA GLY A 63 -6.47 -9.65 16.91
C GLY A 63 -7.20 -10.75 16.13
N HIS A 64 -8.48 -10.56 15.77
CA HIS A 64 -9.23 -11.53 14.99
C HIS A 64 -8.81 -11.52 13.52
N CYS A 65 -8.65 -10.33 12.93
CA CYS A 65 -8.18 -10.17 11.56
C CYS A 65 -6.77 -10.77 11.37
N LYS A 66 -5.87 -10.54 12.33
CA LYS A 66 -4.51 -11.12 12.30
C LYS A 66 -4.50 -12.64 12.26
N ARG A 67 -5.47 -13.30 12.89
CA ARG A 67 -5.58 -14.77 12.82
C ARG A 67 -6.18 -15.26 11.51
N LEU A 68 -7.02 -14.45 10.86
CA LEU A 68 -7.64 -14.78 9.58
C LEU A 68 -6.70 -14.57 8.38
N SER A 69 -5.89 -13.51 8.42
CA SER A 69 -4.91 -13.15 7.37
C SER A 69 -4.13 -14.34 6.78
N PRO A 70 -3.48 -15.23 7.57
CA PRO A 70 -2.75 -16.36 7.00
C PRO A 70 -3.64 -17.37 6.27
N GLN A 71 -4.92 -17.47 6.63
CA GLN A 71 -5.88 -18.34 5.94
C GLN A 71 -6.31 -17.75 4.59
N LEU A 72 -6.39 -16.43 4.49
CA LEU A 72 -6.64 -15.75 3.21
C LEU A 72 -5.43 -15.86 2.27
N ASP A 73 -4.21 -15.74 2.82
CA ASP A 73 -2.97 -15.96 2.07
C ASP A 73 -2.86 -17.39 1.53
N GLU A 74 -3.26 -18.38 2.33
CA GLU A 74 -3.31 -19.79 1.92
C GLU A 74 -4.38 -20.05 0.85
N ALA A 75 -5.52 -19.36 0.93
CA ALA A 75 -6.63 -19.57 0.00
C ALA A 75 -6.46 -18.82 -1.32
N ALA A 76 -5.78 -17.67 -1.34
CA ALA A 76 -5.63 -16.81 -2.53
C ALA A 76 -5.13 -17.54 -3.79
N PRO A 77 -4.15 -18.48 -3.74
CA PRO A 77 -3.71 -19.24 -4.91
C PRO A 77 -4.79 -20.17 -5.50
N HIS A 78 -5.82 -20.51 -4.73
CA HIS A 78 -6.88 -21.42 -5.14
C HIS A 78 -8.08 -20.72 -5.78
N PHE A 79 -8.14 -19.38 -5.71
CA PHE A 79 -9.17 -18.61 -6.38
C PHE A 79 -8.74 -18.27 -7.81
N PRO A 80 -9.61 -18.48 -8.81
CA PRO A 80 -9.34 -18.00 -10.15
C PRO A 80 -9.29 -16.47 -10.16
N ALA A 81 -8.30 -15.92 -10.86
CA ALA A 81 -8.25 -14.52 -11.22
C ALA A 81 -9.31 -14.22 -12.29
#